data_AF-A0A9E0Q0G4-F1
#
_entry.id   AF-A0A9E0Q0G4-F1
#
_cell.length_a   1.000
_cell.length_b   1.000
_cell.length_c   1.000
_cell.angle_alpha   90.00
_cell.angle_beta   90.00
_cell.angle_gamma   90.00
#
_symmetry.space_group_name_H-M   'P 1'
#
loop_
_entity.id
_entity.type
_entity.pdbx_description
1 polymer ?
#
loop_
_entity_poly.entity_id
_entity_poly.type
_entity_poly.pdbx_seq_one_letter_code
_entity_poly.pdbx_strand_id
1 'polypeptide(L)'
;MTGGFLIVRRAGTLWGLPAEQVSGIERTETVDKLEVPATGGGIELRLAGGGRLAVDAVLTLAAELAVRPLSARLRPHLPAGSAGLALLAGEPLVLMTLADGVLHD
;
A
#
# COMPACT_ATOMS: atom_id res chain seq x y z
N MET A 1 11.90 15.84 -4.62
CA MET A 1 11.06 15.33 -5.72
C MET A 1 10.22 14.22 -5.11
N THR A 2 8.93 14.44 -4.90
CA THR A 2 8.02 13.38 -4.45
C THR A 2 8.00 12.30 -5.52
N GLY A 3 8.41 11.09 -5.15
CA GLY A 3 8.26 9.92 -6.02
C GLY A 3 6.78 9.66 -6.27
N GLY A 4 6.47 8.98 -7.38
CA GLY A 4 5.10 8.57 -7.67
C GLY A 4 4.55 7.61 -6.60
N PHE A 5 3.32 7.16 -6.78
CA PHE A 5 2.68 6.18 -5.91
C PHE A 5 2.67 4.81 -6.56
N LEU A 6 3.17 3.80 -5.85
CA LEU A 6 2.93 2.41 -6.20
C LEU A 6 1.48 2.06 -5.82
N ILE A 7 0.68 1.71 -6.82
CA ILE A 7 -0.72 1.35 -6.62
C ILE A 7 -0.83 -0.16 -6.43
N VAL A 8 -1.44 -0.56 -5.32
CA VAL A 8 -1.65 -1.95 -4.96
C VAL A 8 -3.10 -2.20 -4.59
N ARG A 9 -3.50 -3.47 -4.64
CA ARG A 9 -4.78 -3.93 -4.10
C ARG A 9 -4.51 -4.77 -2.85
N ARG A 10 -5.22 -4.49 -1.76
CA ARG A 10 -5.16 -5.24 -0.51
C ARG A 10 -6.55 -5.35 0.08
N ALA A 11 -6.97 -6.57 0.42
CA ALA A 11 -8.31 -6.86 0.94
C ALA A 11 -9.42 -6.22 0.08
N GLY A 12 -9.26 -6.26 -1.24
CA GLY A 12 -10.21 -5.69 -2.20
C GLY A 12 -10.23 -4.15 -2.33
N THR A 13 -9.39 -3.44 -1.58
CA THR A 13 -9.29 -1.96 -1.62
C THR A 13 -8.04 -1.51 -2.38
N LEU A 14 -8.10 -0.38 -3.07
CA LEU A 14 -6.92 0.23 -3.71
C LEU A 14 -6.15 1.11 -2.73
N TRP A 15 -4.84 0.89 -2.67
CA TRP A 15 -3.91 1.60 -1.80
C TRP A 15 -2.78 2.21 -2.65
N GLY A 16 -2.38 3.43 -2.32
CA GLY A 16 -1.25 4.12 -2.93
C GLY A 16 -0.15 4.30 -1.91
N LEU A 17 0.98 3.63 -2.13
CA LEU A 17 2.17 3.73 -1.30
C LEU A 17 3.18 4.67 -1.98
N PRO A 18 3.87 5.55 -1.26
CA PRO A 18 4.97 6.33 -1.83
C PRO A 18 6.01 5.37 -2.41
N ALA A 19 6.30 5.46 -3.72
CA ALA A 19 7.13 4.48 -4.41
C ALA A 19 8.56 4.47 -3.87
N GLU A 20 9.08 5.62 -3.42
CA GLU A 20 10.40 5.74 -2.79
C GLU A 20 10.50 4.99 -1.44
N GLN A 21 9.37 4.65 -0.83
CA GLN A 21 9.31 3.88 0.41
C GLN A 21 9.20 2.37 0.17
N VAL A 22 9.09 1.92 -1.08
CA VAL A 22 9.07 0.50 -1.45
C VAL A 22 10.46 0.11 -1.96
N SER A 23 11.15 -0.74 -1.19
CA SER A 23 12.51 -1.20 -1.48
C SER A 23 12.57 -2.49 -2.29
N GLY A 24 11.46 -3.25 -2.35
CA GLY A 24 11.38 -4.44 -3.17
C GLY A 24 9.97 -5.03 -3.26
N ILE A 25 9.78 -5.87 -4.28
CA ILE A 25 8.52 -6.58 -4.55
C ILE A 25 8.89 -8.04 -4.79
N GLU A 26 8.34 -8.95 -4.01
CA GLU A 26 8.61 -10.38 -4.09
C GLU A 26 7.30 -11.14 -4.21
N ARG A 27 7.30 -12.22 -5.01
CA ARG A 27 6.14 -13.10 -5.11
C ARG A 27 6.29 -14.17 -4.04
N THR A 28 5.30 -14.31 -3.17
CA THR A 28 5.31 -15.34 -2.13
C THR A 28 4.87 -16.65 -2.76
N GLU A 29 5.82 -17.39 -3.32
CA GLU A 29 5.58 -18.79 -3.68
C GLU A 29 5.57 -19.60 -2.38
N THR A 30 4.46 -20.28 -2.08
CA THR A 30 4.41 -21.29 -1.03
C THR A 30 5.35 -22.42 -1.41
N VAL A 31 6.62 -22.32 -1.00
CA VAL A 31 7.57 -23.43 -1.07
C VAL A 31 7.31 -24.32 0.14
N ASP A 32 6.39 -25.26 -0.04
CA ASP A 32 6.11 -26.54 0.66
C ASP A 32 6.72 -26.94 2.03
N LYS A 33 7.40 -26.11 2.84
CA LYS A 33 8.09 -26.60 4.05
C LYS A 33 8.13 -25.71 5.30
N LEU A 34 7.51 -24.55 5.34
CA LEU A 34 7.30 -23.87 6.63
C LEU A 34 5.93 -23.22 6.66
N GLU A 35 5.14 -23.57 7.68
CA GLU A 35 3.90 -22.90 8.04
C GLU A 35 4.19 -21.45 8.46
N VAL A 36 4.43 -20.59 7.49
CA VAL A 36 4.28 -19.15 7.68
C VAL A 36 2.80 -18.87 7.45
N PRO A 37 2.07 -18.27 8.41
CA PRO A 37 0.67 -17.93 8.20
C PRO A 37 0.60 -17.04 6.96
N ALA A 38 0.00 -17.58 5.90
CA ALA A 38 -0.27 -16.86 4.66
C ALA A 38 -1.23 -15.72 4.98
N THR A 39 -0.67 -14.59 5.40
CA THR A 39 -1.38 -13.32 5.42
C THR A 39 -1.65 -13.00 3.96
N GLY A 40 -2.92 -13.09 3.57
CA GLY A 40 -3.38 -13.14 2.18
C GLY A 40 -2.69 -12.12 1.29
N GLY A 41 -2.18 -12.61 0.16
CA GLY A 41 -1.48 -11.83 -0.84
C GLY A 41 -0.33 -12.64 -1.41
N GLY A 42 -0.41 -13.05 -2.69
CA GLY A 42 0.67 -13.75 -3.37
C GLY A 42 1.91 -12.87 -3.63
N ILE A 43 1.91 -11.63 -3.13
CA ILE A 43 2.97 -10.64 -3.30
C ILE A 43 3.26 -10.00 -1.95
N GLU A 44 4.55 -9.93 -1.60
CA GLU A 44 5.06 -9.21 -0.45
C GLU A 44 5.86 -7.98 -0.92
N LEU A 45 5.53 -6.81 -0.35
CA LEU A 45 6.30 -5.59 -0.52
C LEU A 45 7.27 -5.41 0.63
N ARG A 46 8.53 -5.15 0.32
CA ARG A 46 9.53 -4.69 1.29
C ARG A 46 9.52 -3.17 1.34
N LEU A 47 9.44 -2.63 2.54
CA LEU A 47 9.41 -1.20 2.80
C LEU A 47 10.82 -0.71 3.17
N ALA A 48 11.15 0.54 2.87
CA ALA A 48 12.48 1.12 3.09
C ALA A 48 12.90 1.13 4.58
N GLY A 49 11.94 1.19 5.49
CA GLY A 49 12.17 1.09 6.94
C GLY A 49 12.21 -0.34 7.50
N GLY A 50 12.24 -1.36 6.64
CA GLY A 50 12.36 -2.76 7.05
C GLY A 50 11.05 -3.50 7.31
N GLY A 51 9.89 -2.82 7.16
CA GLY A 51 8.57 -3.45 7.20
C GLY A 51 8.29 -4.32 5.96
N ARG A 52 7.33 -5.25 6.12
CA ARG A 52 6.78 -6.08 5.04
C ARG A 52 5.28 -5.88 4.95
N LEU A 53 4.74 -5.84 3.74
CA LEU A 53 3.31 -5.73 3.49
C LEU A 53 2.86 -6.77 2.48
N ALA A 54 1.95 -7.65 2.89
CA ALA A 54 1.24 -8.55 1.98
C ALA A 54 0.15 -7.79 1.20
N VAL A 55 0.14 -7.98 -0.13
CA VAL A 55 -0.85 -7.38 -1.04
C VAL A 55 -1.39 -8.42 -2.03
N ASP A 56 -2.62 -8.21 -2.47
CA ASP A 56 -3.29 -9.07 -3.46
C ASP A 56 -2.66 -8.90 -4.84
N ALA A 57 -2.33 -7.64 -5.20
CA ALA A 57 -1.78 -7.28 -6.50
C ALA A 57 -1.00 -5.97 -6.46
N VAL A 58 0.02 -5.88 -7.32
CA VAL A 58 0.67 -4.61 -7.72
C VAL A 58 0.12 -4.23 -9.09
N LEU A 59 -0.45 -3.04 -9.22
CA LEU A 59 -1.22 -2.65 -10.40
C LEU A 59 -0.45 -1.71 -11.32
N THR A 60 0.07 -0.62 -10.79
CA THR A 60 0.75 0.40 -11.60
C THR A 60 1.58 1.36 -10.73
N LEU A 61 2.38 2.21 -11.38
CA LEU A 61 3.05 3.35 -10.78
C LEU A 61 2.38 4.63 -11.28
N ALA A 62 1.78 5.40 -10.38
CA ALA A 62 1.15 6.68 -10.70
C ALA A 62 2.11 7.83 -10.36
N ALA A 63 2.69 8.47 -11.38
CA ALA A 63 3.59 9.62 -11.17
C ALA A 63 2.88 10.83 -10.55
N GLU A 64 1.60 11.03 -10.91
CA GLU A 64 0.78 12.14 -10.42
C GLU A 64 -0.62 11.64 -10.04
N LEU A 65 -1.11 12.08 -8.88
CA LEU A 65 -2.47 11.82 -8.41
C LEU A 65 -3.07 13.12 -7.89
N ALA A 66 -4.34 13.35 -8.23
CA ALA A 66 -5.11 14.46 -7.67
C ALA A 66 -5.53 14.14 -6.23
N VAL A 67 -4.64 14.39 -5.28
CA VAL A 67 -4.85 14.08 -3.86
C VAL A 67 -5.91 15.00 -3.25
N ARG A 68 -6.84 14.40 -2.50
CA ARG A 68 -7.83 15.07 -1.67
C ARG A 68 -7.46 14.86 -0.19
N PRO A 69 -7.39 15.93 0.61
CA PRO A 69 -7.06 15.82 2.02
C PRO A 69 -8.19 15.12 2.80
N LEU A 70 -7.82 14.43 3.86
CA LEU A 70 -8.77 13.74 4.73
C LEU A 70 -9.47 14.71 5.68
N SER A 71 -10.80 14.75 5.62
CA SER A 71 -11.59 15.44 6.63
C SER A 71 -11.50 14.73 7.99
N ALA A 72 -11.65 15.48 9.09
CA ALA A 72 -11.63 14.91 10.43
C ALA A 72 -12.68 13.81 10.64
N ARG A 73 -13.85 13.93 9.98
CA ARG A 73 -14.93 12.94 10.05
C ARG A 73 -14.60 11.63 9.36
N LEU A 74 -13.73 11.65 8.35
CA LEU A 74 -13.41 10.47 7.55
C LEU A 74 -12.27 9.65 8.14
N ARG A 75 -11.36 10.29 8.89
CA ARG A 75 -10.19 9.64 9.51
C ARG A 75 -10.51 8.36 10.31
N PRO A 76 -11.59 8.28 11.12
CA PRO A 76 -11.92 7.07 11.86
C PRO A 76 -12.34 5.88 10.98
N HIS A 77 -12.64 6.12 9.71
CA HIS A 77 -13.10 5.11 8.75
C HIS A 77 -12.01 4.67 7.78
N LEU A 78 -10.78 5.14 7.97
CA LEU A 78 -9.65 4.85 7.10
C LEU A 78 -8.55 4.12 7.87
N PRO A 79 -7.72 3.31 7.18
CA PRO A 79 -6.56 2.69 7.78
C PRO A 79 -5.66 3.71 8.48
N ALA A 80 -5.01 3.30 9.57
CA ALA A 80 -4.06 4.15 10.26
C ALA A 80 -2.90 4.52 9.32
N GLY A 81 -2.41 5.75 9.43
CA GLY A 81 -1.41 6.28 8.49
C GLY A 81 -1.97 6.68 7.12
N SER A 82 -3.29 6.80 6.94
CA SER A 82 -3.84 7.40 5.72
C SER A 82 -3.45 8.88 5.58
N ALA A 83 -2.87 9.24 4.42
CA ALA A 83 -2.43 10.59 4.05
C ALA A 83 -3.52 11.38 3.30
N GLY A 84 -4.35 10.68 2.53
CA GLY A 84 -5.27 11.29 1.59
C GLY A 84 -6.08 10.27 0.82
N LEU A 85 -6.97 10.77 -0.03
CA LEU A 85 -7.72 9.99 -1.01
C LEU A 85 -7.42 10.49 -2.41
N ALA A 86 -7.50 9.60 -3.38
CA ALA A 86 -7.49 9.94 -4.79
C ALA A 86 -8.50 9.05 -5.53
N LEU A 87 -8.68 9.32 -6.83
CA LEU A 87 -9.37 8.42 -7.74
C LEU A 87 -8.37 7.89 -8.75
N LEU A 88 -8.43 6.59 -9.02
CA LEU A 88 -7.72 5.95 -10.13
C LEU A 88 -8.76 5.30 -11.03
N ALA A 89 -8.89 5.79 -12.27
CA ALA A 89 -9.90 5.32 -13.21
C ALA A 89 -11.34 5.30 -12.64
N GLY A 90 -11.66 6.21 -11.72
CA GLY A 90 -12.97 6.30 -11.05
C GLY A 90 -13.11 5.44 -9.78
N GLU A 91 -12.13 4.59 -9.47
CA GLU A 91 -12.10 3.82 -8.22
C GLU A 91 -11.46 4.63 -7.08
N PRO A 92 -12.00 4.55 -5.85
CA PRO A 92 -11.42 5.19 -4.68
C PRO A 92 -10.08 4.54 -4.29
N LEU A 93 -9.08 5.38 -4.08
CA LEU A 93 -7.71 5.01 -3.72
C LEU A 93 -7.34 5.67 -2.40
N VAL A 94 -6.93 4.89 -1.41
CA VAL A 94 -6.39 5.39 -0.14
C VAL A 94 -4.90 5.59 -0.28
N LEU A 95 -4.42 6.81 -0.05
CA LEU A 95 -3.00 7.11 -0.04
C LEU A 95 -2.46 6.96 1.38
N MET A 96 -1.37 6.21 1.53
CA MET A 96 -0.75 5.95 2.82
C MET A 96 0.47 6.85 3.01
N THR A 97 0.67 7.33 4.23
CA THR A 97 1.99 7.72 4.73
C THR A 97 2.63 6.51 5.38
N LEU A 98 3.88 6.22 5.02
CA LEU A 98 4.70 5.23 5.70
C LEU A 98 5.64 5.98 6.64
N ALA A 99 5.27 6.09 7.92
CA ALA A 99 6.18 6.58 8.93
C ALA A 99 7.19 5.47 9.21
N ASP A 100 8.49 5.77 9.04
CA ASP A 100 9.60 4.83 9.29
C ASP A 100 9.44 3.46 8.57
N GLY A 101 8.77 3.44 7.41
CA GLY A 101 8.56 2.23 6.63
C GLY A 101 7.69 1.16 7.31
N VAL A 102 6.84 1.55 8.26
CA VAL A 102 5.87 0.66 8.91
C VAL A 102 4.46 1.09 8.54
N LEU A 103 3.64 0.11 8.12
CA LEU A 103 2.19 0.28 8.05
C LEU A 103 1.61 -0.04 9.43
N HIS A 104 0.91 0.93 10.00
CA HIS A 104 0.07 0.68 11.16
C HIS A 104 -1.29 0.22 10.63
N ASP A 105 -1.65 -1.04 10.88
CA ASP A 105 -3.00 -1.57 10.65
C ASP A 105 -3.93 -1.18 11.83
#